data_AF-A0A016TM03-F1
#
_entry.id   AF-A0A016TM03-F1
#
_cell.length_a   1.000
_cell.length_b   1.000
_cell.length_c   1.000
_cell.angle_alpha   90.00
_cell.angle_beta   90.00
_cell.angle_gamma   90.00
#
_symmetry.space_group_name_H-M   'P 1'
#
loop_
_entity.id
_entity.type
_entity.pdbx_description
1 polymer ?
#
loop_
_entity_poly.entity_id
_entity_poly.type
_entity_poly.pdbx_seq_one_letter_code
_entity_poly.pdbx_strand_id
1 'polypeptide(L)'
;MESRRDFRVIMLYEFKLSHSAAEAARNIALAFGTDSPSEGTVRCWFAKFSSGDFDFEDKPGRGRRLSLDDQALRAAVETKPDTTTCTWHGEENAKVCTP
;
A
#
# COMPACT_ATOMS: atom_id res chain seq x y z
N MET A 1 -5.29 12.36 6.76
CA MET A 1 -5.21 10.92 6.50
C MET A 1 -6.33 10.62 5.54
N GLU A 2 -5.99 10.56 4.25
CA GLU A 2 -6.99 10.38 3.19
C GLU A 2 -7.63 9.00 3.33
N SER A 3 -8.95 8.94 3.17
CA SER A 3 -9.66 7.66 3.18
C SER A 3 -9.34 6.87 1.92
N ARG A 4 -9.44 5.54 2.00
CA ARG A 4 -9.38 4.67 0.81
C ARG A 4 -10.41 5.06 -0.26
N ARG A 5 -11.51 5.71 0.13
CA ARG A 5 -12.52 6.26 -0.80
C ARG A 5 -12.01 7.48 -1.56
N ASP A 6 -11.30 8.38 -0.89
CA ASP A 6 -10.81 9.62 -1.50
C ASP A 6 -9.82 9.31 -2.63
N PHE A 7 -8.91 8.36 -2.40
CA PHE A 7 -8.01 7.88 -3.44
C PHE A 7 -8.74 7.25 -4.63
N ARG A 8 -9.87 6.56 -4.42
CA ARG A 8 -10.65 5.99 -5.54
C ARG A 8 -11.31 7.09 -6.38
N VAL A 9 -11.80 8.15 -5.74
CA VAL A 9 -12.36 9.33 -6.42
C VAL A 9 -11.28 10.03 -7.25
N ILE A 10 -10.09 10.20 -6.69
CA ILE A 10 -8.95 10.79 -7.40
C ILE A 10 -8.52 9.92 -8.59
N MET A 11 -8.46 8.60 -8.42
CA MET A 11 -8.17 7.70 -9.55
C MET A 11 -9.22 7.79 -10.67
N LEU A 12 -10.52 7.96 -10.33
CA LEU A 12 -11.54 8.16 -11.35
C LEU A 12 -11.34 9.49 -12.08
N TYR A 13 -10.98 10.55 -11.34
CA TYR A 13 -10.67 11.84 -11.94
C TYR A 13 -9.53 11.71 -12.96
N GLU A 14 -8.41 11.09 -12.60
CA GLU A 14 -7.29 10.84 -13.50
C GLU A 14 -7.69 9.94 -14.70
N PHE A 15 -8.55 8.94 -14.48
CA PHE A 15 -9.08 8.09 -15.55
C PHE A 15 -9.92 8.89 -16.56
N LYS A 16 -10.75 9.83 -16.08
CA LYS A 16 -11.53 10.73 -16.95
C LYS A 16 -10.65 11.73 -17.71
N LEU A 17 -9.49 12.09 -17.16
CA LEU A 17 -8.46 12.85 -17.87
C LEU A 17 -7.73 12.03 -18.94
N SER A 18 -8.07 10.74 -19.10
CA SER A 18 -7.42 9.83 -20.05
C SER A 18 -5.92 9.64 -19.80
N HIS A 19 -5.46 9.89 -18.58
CA HIS A 19 -4.11 9.57 -18.17
C HIS A 19 -3.90 8.05 -18.09
N SER A 20 -2.65 7.60 -18.21
CA SER A 20 -2.33 6.20 -17.97
C SER A 20 -2.32 5.88 -16.47
N ALA A 21 -2.50 4.60 -16.09
CA ALA A 21 -2.43 4.21 -14.68
C ALA A 21 -1.08 4.56 -14.02
N ALA A 22 0.02 4.49 -14.78
CA ALA A 22 1.35 4.88 -14.32
C ALA A 22 1.47 6.39 -14.11
N GLU A 23 0.85 7.18 -14.98
CA GLU A 23 0.81 8.64 -14.84
C GLU A 23 -0.05 9.09 -13.67
N ALA A 24 -1.24 8.52 -13.54
CA ALA A 24 -2.12 8.73 -12.40
C ALA A 24 -1.41 8.37 -11.09
N ALA A 25 -0.72 7.23 -11.01
CA ALA A 25 0.03 6.84 -9.82
C ALA A 25 1.14 7.83 -9.46
N ARG A 26 1.88 8.35 -10.46
CA ARG A 26 2.88 9.40 -10.23
C ARG A 26 2.25 10.70 -9.75
N ASN A 27 1.14 11.14 -10.36
CA ASN A 27 0.44 12.36 -9.97
C ASN A 27 -0.07 12.27 -8.53
N ILE A 28 -0.64 11.12 -8.16
CA ILE A 28 -1.13 10.86 -6.80
C ILE A 28 0.04 10.78 -5.81
N ALA A 29 1.15 10.12 -6.15
CA ALA A 29 2.33 10.09 -5.30
C ALA A 29 2.98 11.48 -5.12
N LEU A 30 2.96 12.32 -6.15
CA LEU A 30 3.42 13.71 -6.07
C LEU A 30 2.53 14.56 -5.15
N ALA A 31 1.22 14.35 -5.17
CA ALA A 31 0.27 15.13 -4.37
C ALA A 31 0.17 14.65 -2.91
N PHE A 32 0.20 13.33 -2.66
CA PHE A 32 -0.10 12.71 -1.37
C PHE A 32 1.11 12.02 -0.70
N GLY A 33 2.24 11.92 -1.40
CA GLY A 33 3.47 11.35 -0.85
C GLY A 33 3.35 9.86 -0.52
N THR A 34 3.90 9.45 0.63
CA THR A 34 4.03 8.04 1.05
C THR A 34 2.68 7.35 1.30
N ASP A 35 1.63 8.12 1.61
CA ASP A 35 0.28 7.60 1.83
C ASP A 35 -0.44 7.27 0.51
N SER A 36 0.21 7.50 -0.63
CA SER A 36 -0.38 7.27 -1.95
C SER A 36 -0.54 5.78 -2.29
N PRO A 37 -1.61 5.43 -3.02
CA PRO A 37 -1.81 4.10 -3.57
C PRO A 37 -0.69 3.72 -4.53
N SER A 38 -0.25 2.46 -4.44
CA SER A 38 0.71 1.90 -5.39
C SER A 38 0.17 1.87 -6.82
N GLU A 39 1.05 1.88 -7.82
CA GLU A 39 0.66 1.79 -9.23
C GLU A 39 -0.22 0.55 -9.52
N GLY A 40 0.09 -0.59 -8.88
CA GLY A 40 -0.72 -1.80 -9.00
C GLY A 40 -2.17 -1.61 -8.54
N THR A 41 -2.37 -0.81 -7.49
CA THR A 41 -3.70 -0.40 -7.00
C THR A 41 -4.42 0.42 -8.07
N VAL A 42 -3.76 1.47 -8.57
CA VAL A 42 -4.32 2.38 -9.58
C VAL A 42 -4.73 1.60 -10.84
N ARG A 43 -3.86 0.69 -11.32
CA ARG A 43 -4.15 -0.14 -12.49
C ARG A 43 -5.36 -1.04 -12.29
N CYS A 44 -5.54 -1.62 -11.10
CA CYS A 44 -6.71 -2.44 -10.81
C CYS A 44 -8.00 -1.62 -10.82
N TRP A 45 -7.97 -0.40 -10.27
CA TRP A 45 -9.10 0.52 -10.31
C TRP A 45 -9.42 0.99 -11.72
N PHE A 46 -8.41 1.29 -12.53
CA PHE A 46 -8.58 1.63 -13.94
C PHE A 46 -9.26 0.50 -14.72
N ALA A 47 -8.89 -0.75 -14.46
CA ALA A 47 -9.58 -1.89 -15.07
C ALA A 47 -11.06 -1.98 -14.66
N LYS A 48 -11.40 -1.65 -13.40
CA LYS A 48 -12.80 -1.56 -12.95
C LYS A 48 -13.57 -0.42 -13.62
N PHE A 49 -12.97 0.77 -13.71
CA PHE A 49 -13.60 1.91 -14.35
C PHE A 49 -13.85 1.66 -15.84
N SER A 50 -12.93 0.98 -16.52
CA SER A 50 -13.13 0.52 -17.90
C SER A 50 -14.29 -0.47 -18.05
N SER A 51 -14.64 -1.21 -17.00
CA SER A 51 -15.81 -2.10 -16.98
C SER A 51 -17.12 -1.39 -16.61
N GLY A 52 -17.08 -0.07 -16.35
CA GLY A 52 -18.25 0.72 -15.96
C GLY A 52 -18.66 0.58 -14.49
N ASP A 53 -17.82 -0.04 -13.65
CA ASP A 53 -18.05 -0.13 -12.21
C ASP A 53 -17.42 1.08 -11.50
N PHE A 54 -18.28 2.01 -11.09
CA PHE A 54 -17.92 3.23 -10.37
C PHE A 54 -18.26 3.17 -8.88
N ASP A 55 -18.48 1.97 -8.34
CA ASP A 55 -18.74 1.84 -6.91
C ASP A 55 -17.45 2.02 -6.11
N PHE A 56 -17.40 3.12 -5.36
CA PHE A 56 -16.30 3.47 -4.48
C PHE A 56 -16.42 2.82 -3.10
N GLU A 57 -17.56 2.20 -2.78
CA GLU A 57 -17.78 1.52 -1.53
C GLU A 57 -17.19 0.11 -1.55
N ASP A 58 -16.59 -0.30 -0.44
CA ASP A 58 -16.31 -1.72 -0.21
C ASP A 58 -17.67 -2.42 -0.02
N LYS A 59 -18.22 -3.03 -1.08
CA LYS A 59 -19.46 -3.81 -0.99
C LYS A 59 -19.28 -4.89 0.08
N PRO A 60 -20.17 -4.97 1.09
CA PRO A 60 -20.14 -6.04 2.08
C PRO A 60 -20.53 -7.35 1.39
N GLY A 61 -19.54 -8.13 0.96
CA GLY A 61 -19.71 -9.49 0.49
C GLY A 61 -19.95 -9.65 -1.01
N ARG A 62 -18.87 -9.94 -1.75
CA ARG A 62 -18.83 -11.09 -2.67
C ARG A 62 -17.37 -11.42 -2.97
N GLY A 63 -17.00 -12.69 -2.83
CA GLY A 63 -15.62 -13.16 -2.86
C GLY A 63 -14.86 -12.80 -4.12
N ARG A 64 -14.02 -11.77 -4.03
CA ARG A 64 -12.57 -11.83 -4.29
C ARG A 64 -12.03 -10.53 -3.71
N ARG A 65 -11.50 -10.64 -2.50
CA ARG A 65 -10.79 -9.54 -1.84
C ARG A 65 -9.76 -9.01 -2.84
N LEU A 66 -9.96 -7.80 -3.35
CA LEU A 66 -8.83 -6.92 -3.67
C LEU A 66 -8.26 -6.47 -2.33
N SER A 67 -7.81 -7.44 -1.53
CA SER A 67 -6.98 -7.22 -0.37
C SER A 67 -5.65 -6.84 -0.96
N LEU A 68 -5.52 -5.56 -1.29
CA LEU A 68 -4.21 -4.95 -1.44
C LEU A 68 -3.47 -5.29 -0.16
N ASP A 69 -2.39 -6.03 -0.34
CA ASP A 69 -1.61 -6.67 0.71
C ASP A 69 -1.00 -5.64 1.66
N ASP A 70 -1.78 -5.19 2.63
CA ASP A 70 -1.27 -4.51 3.82
C ASP A 70 -0.41 -5.49 4.64
N GLN A 71 -0.69 -6.80 4.56
CA GLN A 71 0.04 -7.84 5.27
C GLN A 71 1.38 -8.19 4.60
N ALA A 72 1.46 -8.25 3.27
CA ALA A 72 2.74 -8.50 2.58
C ALA A 72 3.67 -7.26 2.63
N LEU A 73 3.11 -6.05 2.65
CA LEU A 73 3.88 -4.82 2.81
C LEU A 73 4.45 -4.68 4.24
N ARG A 74 3.68 -5.05 5.28
CA ARG A 74 4.18 -5.12 6.66
C ARG A 74 5.24 -6.20 6.84
N ALA A 75 5.03 -7.39 6.29
CA ALA A 75 6.01 -8.48 6.35
C ALA A 75 7.32 -8.17 5.61
N ALA A 76 7.29 -7.34 4.57
CA ALA A 76 8.49 -6.89 3.85
C ALA A 76 9.27 -5.79 4.59
N VAL A 77 8.61 -5.00 5.45
CA VAL A 77 9.26 -3.95 6.26
C VAL A 77 9.93 -4.53 7.52
N GLU A 78 9.42 -5.63 8.06
CA GLU A 78 9.99 -6.28 9.26
C GLU A 78 11.17 -7.25 8.98
N THR A 79 11.57 -7.44 7.72
CA THR A 79 12.68 -8.37 7.37
C THR A 79 14.05 -7.73 7.21
N LYS A 80 14.27 -6.53 7.78
CA LYS A 80 15.63 -5.98 7.94
C LYS A 80 15.88 -5.43 9.36
N PRO A 81 16.67 -6.16 10.17
CA PRO A 81 17.51 -5.55 11.18
C PRO A 81 18.99 -5.73 10.79
N ASP A 82 19.49 -4.85 9.91
CA ASP A 82 20.92 -4.52 9.85
C ASP A 82 20.99 -3.11 10.49
N THR A 83 21.71 -2.78 11.56
CA THR A 83 23.13 -3.06 11.79
C THR A 83 23.49 -2.65 13.24
N THR A 84 24.17 -3.55 13.95
CA THR A 84 25.37 -3.35 14.78
C THR A 84 25.47 -2.20 15.79
N THR A 85 25.48 -2.55 17.08
CA THR A 85 26.49 -2.06 18.03
C THR A 85 26.95 -3.23 18.90
N CYS A 86 28.13 -3.77 18.63
CA CYS A 86 28.78 -4.72 19.53
C CYS A 86 29.37 -3.96 20.72
N THR A 87 28.92 -4.27 21.93
CA THR A 87 29.72 -4.08 23.15
C THR A 87 29.93 -5.45 23.77
N TRP A 88 31.16 -5.94 23.67
CA TRP A 88 31.60 -7.15 24.34
C TRP A 88 31.74 -6.86 25.83
N HIS A 89 31.00 -7.58 26.67
CA HIS A 89 31.43 -7.90 28.02
C HIS A 89 31.60 -9.42 28.10
N GLY A 90 32.78 -9.82 28.53
CA GLY A 90 33.09 -11.21 28.82
C GLY A 90 32.33 -11.70 30.04
N GLU A 91 32.25 -13.03 30.09
CA GLU A 91 31.80 -13.90 31.16
C GLU A 91 30.30 -14.24 31.23
N GLU A 92 30.13 -15.56 31.33
CA GLU A 92 28.99 -16.42 31.62
C GLU A 92 27.77 -16.47 30.68
N ASN A 93 27.52 -17.73 30.31
CA ASN A 93 26.61 -18.19 29.28
C ASN A 93 25.19 -18.29 29.84
N ALA A 94 24.39 -17.23 29.69
CA ALA A 94 22.94 -17.31 29.84
C ALA A 94 22.25 -16.25 28.99
N LYS A 95 21.70 -16.65 27.84
CA LYS A 95 20.79 -15.78 27.07
C LYS A 95 19.37 -15.97 27.61
N VAL A 96 19.00 -15.14 28.59
CA VAL A 96 17.60 -14.83 28.90
C VAL A 96 17.12 -13.78 27.89
N CYS A 97 16.06 -14.09 27.16
CA CYS A 97 15.32 -13.12 26.36
C CYS A 97 14.00 -12.80 27.07
N THR A 98 13.85 -11.56 27.53
CA THR A 98 12.60 -10.93 27.97
C THR A 98 12.30 -9.75 27.01
N PRO A 99 11.02 -9.33 26.87
CA PRO A 99 10.40 -8.91 25.61
C PRO A 99 10.98 -7.68 24.92
#